data_AF-A0A928Q273-F1
#
_entry.id   AF-A0A928Q273-F1
#
_cell.length_a   1.000
_cell.length_b   1.000
_cell.length_c   1.000
_cell.angle_alpha   90.00
_cell.angle_beta   90.00
_cell.angle_gamma   90.00
#
_symmetry.space_group_name_H-M   'P 1'
#
loop_
_entity.id
_entity.type
_entity.pdbx_description
1 polymer ?
#
loop_
_entity_poly.entity_id
_entity_poly.type
_entity_poly.pdbx_seq_one_letter_code
_entity_poly.pdbx_strand_id
1 'polypeptide(L)'
;MLRIVAYHRDAAVEYARKWAFQRNPAYYNFENLGGDCTNFASQCLYAGSGVMNYTPTYGWYYNSSSDRSPSWTGVIYLYQFLTQNKGPGPFATETDASEMMPGDIIQLGDQTGRFYHSPVVVAVEPDEIYVAAHTFDAFMRPLSSYVYDRIRFLHIEGVRKYQ
;
A
#
# COMPACT_ATOMS: atom_id res chain seq x y z
N MET A 1 -15.53 -11.16 -18.20
CA MET A 1 -16.19 -10.18 -17.31
C MET A 1 -15.30 -9.92 -16.10
N LEU A 2 -15.40 -8.77 -15.45
CA LEU A 2 -14.64 -8.48 -14.23
C LEU A 2 -15.30 -9.16 -13.02
N ARG A 3 -14.52 -9.88 -12.21
CA ARG A 3 -14.98 -10.53 -10.97
C ARG A 3 -14.13 -10.06 -9.79
N ILE A 4 -14.75 -9.98 -8.62
CA ILE A 4 -14.05 -9.77 -7.35
C ILE A 4 -13.56 -11.12 -6.83
N VAL A 5 -12.26 -11.21 -6.57
CA VAL A 5 -11.58 -12.33 -5.92
C VAL A 5 -10.94 -11.86 -4.61
N ALA A 6 -10.63 -12.82 -3.74
CA ALA A 6 -10.04 -12.52 -2.44
C ALA A 6 -8.67 -11.87 -2.60
N TYR A 7 -8.40 -10.87 -1.77
CA TYR A 7 -7.07 -10.33 -1.55
C TYR A 7 -6.33 -11.23 -0.55
N HIS A 8 -5.16 -11.74 -0.92
CA HIS A 8 -4.36 -12.62 -0.07
C HIS A 8 -3.55 -11.78 0.93
N ARG A 9 -4.24 -11.34 1.99
CA ARG A 9 -3.68 -10.52 3.08
C ARG A 9 -2.40 -11.10 3.66
N ASP A 10 -2.38 -12.40 3.92
CA ASP A 10 -1.20 -13.09 4.44
C ASP A 10 0.01 -12.94 3.51
N ALA A 11 -0.18 -13.04 2.19
CA ALA A 11 0.91 -12.88 1.23
C ALA A 11 1.49 -11.46 1.22
N ALA A 12 0.66 -10.43 1.45
CA ALA A 12 1.13 -9.06 1.61
C ALA A 12 1.97 -8.89 2.89
N VAL A 13 1.54 -9.49 3.99
CA VAL A 13 2.26 -9.46 5.28
C VAL A 13 3.57 -10.25 5.21
N GLU A 14 3.55 -11.44 4.61
CA GLU A 14 4.75 -12.26 4.36
C GLU A 14 5.77 -11.49 3.52
N TYR A 15 5.30 -10.80 2.48
CA TYR A 15 6.15 -9.94 1.66
C TYR A 15 6.76 -8.82 2.51
N ALA A 16 5.94 -8.11 3.29
CA ALA A 16 6.40 -7.05 4.16
C ALA A 16 7.45 -7.56 5.16
N ARG A 17 7.24 -8.73 5.78
CA ARG A 17 8.20 -9.34 6.70
C ARG A 17 9.55 -9.62 6.04
N LYS A 18 9.51 -10.12 4.80
CA LYS A 18 10.72 -10.46 4.06
C LYS A 18 11.51 -9.23 3.64
N TRP A 19 10.84 -8.15 3.25
CA TRP A 19 11.46 -7.02 2.56
C TRP A 19 11.47 -5.71 3.37
N ALA A 20 10.89 -5.64 4.56
CA ALA A 20 10.93 -4.41 5.35
C ALA A 20 12.34 -3.89 5.64
N PHE A 21 13.35 -4.78 5.76
CA PHE A 21 14.74 -4.44 6.07
C PHE A 21 15.70 -4.56 4.88
N GLN A 22 15.19 -4.79 3.67
CA GLN A 22 16.03 -4.98 2.47
C GLN A 22 15.23 -4.70 1.20
N ARG A 23 15.89 -4.36 0.10
CA ARG A 23 15.18 -4.05 -1.15
C ARG A 23 15.01 -5.29 -2.02
N ASN A 24 13.79 -5.53 -2.51
CA ASN A 24 13.55 -6.58 -3.50
C ASN A 24 14.19 -6.19 -4.84
N PRO A 25 15.18 -6.94 -5.37
CA PRO A 25 15.88 -6.57 -6.60
C PRO A 25 14.99 -6.58 -7.86
N ALA A 26 13.78 -7.13 -7.80
CA ALA A 26 12.80 -7.04 -8.87
C ALA A 26 12.23 -5.62 -9.05
N TYR A 27 12.41 -4.74 -8.06
CA TYR A 27 11.93 -3.36 -8.06
C TYR A 27 13.08 -2.39 -7.85
N TYR A 28 13.03 -1.26 -8.52
CA TYR A 28 14.00 -0.19 -8.33
C TYR A 28 13.92 0.37 -6.89
N ASN A 29 15.09 0.66 -6.29
CA ASN A 29 15.17 1.27 -4.97
C ASN A 29 14.96 2.80 -5.08
N PHE A 30 13.86 3.30 -4.50
CA PHE A 30 13.50 4.72 -4.55
C PHE A 30 13.91 5.51 -3.28
N GLU A 31 14.65 4.91 -2.35
CA GLU A 31 14.95 5.48 -1.04
C GLU A 31 15.49 6.92 -1.10
N ASN A 32 16.37 7.21 -2.06
CA ASN A 32 16.98 8.54 -2.26
C ASN A 32 16.26 9.45 -3.27
N LEU A 33 15.16 8.97 -3.87
CA LEU A 33 14.38 9.71 -4.87
C LEU A 33 13.02 10.19 -4.35
N GLY A 34 12.62 9.71 -3.16
CA GLY A 34 11.27 9.84 -2.66
C GLY A 34 10.30 8.81 -3.26
N GLY A 35 9.22 8.54 -2.54
CA GLY A 35 8.19 7.60 -2.96
C GLY A 35 8.44 6.13 -2.60
N ASP A 36 9.57 5.80 -1.98
CA ASP A 36 9.89 4.41 -1.63
C ASP A 36 8.93 3.78 -0.62
N CYS A 37 8.34 4.59 0.26
CA CYS A 37 7.26 4.14 1.15
C CYS A 37 6.07 3.57 0.35
N THR A 38 5.67 4.27 -0.71
CA THR A 38 4.53 3.86 -1.55
C THR A 38 4.94 2.76 -2.54
N ASN A 39 6.19 2.76 -3.00
CA ASN A 39 6.76 1.66 -3.77
C ASN A 39 6.69 0.34 -2.99
N PHE A 40 7.16 0.35 -1.73
CA PHE A 40 7.09 -0.82 -0.84
C PHE A 40 5.65 -1.24 -0.55
N ALA A 41 4.76 -0.29 -0.24
CA ALA A 41 3.34 -0.57 -0.06
C ALA A 41 2.73 -1.21 -1.31
N SER A 42 3.07 -0.71 -2.51
CA SER A 42 2.59 -1.28 -3.76
C SER A 42 3.12 -2.68 -4.01
N GLN A 43 4.37 -2.96 -3.64
CA GLN A 43 4.92 -4.32 -3.71
C GLN A 43 4.19 -5.29 -2.78
N CYS A 44 3.87 -4.87 -1.55
CA CYS A 44 3.09 -5.68 -0.60
C CYS A 44 1.66 -5.92 -1.13
N LEU A 45 0.99 -4.87 -1.59
CA LEU A 45 -0.32 -4.97 -2.24
C LEU A 45 -0.29 -5.92 -3.43
N TYR A 46 0.77 -5.88 -4.24
CA TYR A 46 0.88 -6.76 -5.40
C TYR A 46 1.12 -8.22 -5.00
N ALA A 47 1.89 -8.47 -3.94
CA ALA A 47 2.06 -9.81 -3.40
C ALA A 47 0.72 -10.44 -2.94
N GLY A 48 -0.17 -9.63 -2.35
CA GLY A 48 -1.51 -10.09 -1.98
C GLY A 48 -2.53 -10.07 -3.13
N SER A 49 -2.35 -9.19 -4.12
CA SER A 49 -3.30 -9.00 -5.23
C SER A 49 -3.06 -9.94 -6.40
N GLY A 50 -1.80 -10.08 -6.82
CA GLY A 50 -1.41 -10.77 -8.05
C GLY A 50 -1.90 -10.12 -9.35
N VAL A 51 -2.56 -8.96 -9.27
CA VAL A 51 -3.14 -8.25 -10.44
C VAL A 51 -2.74 -6.78 -10.39
N MET A 52 -2.00 -6.35 -11.41
CA MET A 52 -1.77 -4.93 -11.71
C MET A 52 -2.84 -4.37 -12.65
N ASN A 53 -2.99 -3.06 -12.65
CA ASN A 53 -3.86 -2.33 -13.55
C ASN A 53 -3.02 -1.48 -14.52
N TYR A 54 -2.96 -1.88 -15.79
CA TYR A 54 -2.17 -1.22 -16.83
C TYR A 54 -2.91 -0.09 -17.56
N THR A 55 -4.00 0.44 -16.99
CA THR A 55 -4.69 1.60 -17.59
C THR A 55 -3.69 2.76 -17.67
N PRO A 56 -3.45 3.34 -18.86
CA PRO A 56 -2.53 4.47 -18.99
C PRO A 56 -2.93 5.62 -18.08
N THR A 57 -1.96 6.26 -17.43
CA THR A 57 -2.12 7.42 -16.52
C THR A 57 -2.85 7.13 -15.20
N TYR A 58 -3.93 6.36 -15.21
CA TYR A 58 -4.83 6.16 -14.06
C TYR A 58 -4.79 4.75 -13.46
N GLY A 59 -4.01 3.83 -14.03
CA GLY A 59 -3.82 2.49 -13.51
C GLY A 59 -2.95 2.46 -12.26
N TRP A 60 -2.49 1.26 -11.93
CA TRP A 60 -1.54 0.95 -10.85
C TRP A 60 -0.68 -0.22 -11.30
N TYR A 61 0.53 0.09 -11.76
CA TYR A 61 1.45 -0.91 -12.31
C TYR A 61 2.91 -0.48 -12.20
N TYR A 62 3.80 -1.47 -12.28
CA TYR A 62 5.24 -1.29 -12.36
C TYR A 62 5.83 -2.30 -13.34
N ASN A 63 6.49 -1.80 -14.39
CA ASN A 63 7.32 -2.60 -15.28
C ASN A 63 8.80 -2.27 -15.10
N SER A 64 9.13 -1.00 -14.85
CA SER A 64 10.48 -0.54 -14.57
C SER A 64 10.49 0.81 -13.85
N SER A 65 11.67 1.34 -13.54
CA SER A 65 11.82 2.69 -12.98
C SER A 65 11.40 3.81 -13.94
N SER A 66 11.33 3.58 -15.25
CA SER A 66 10.83 4.57 -16.22
C SER A 66 9.43 4.27 -16.73
N ASP A 67 8.95 3.03 -16.55
CA ASP A 67 7.63 2.57 -16.98
C ASP A 67 6.82 2.05 -15.79
N ARG A 68 6.15 2.99 -15.12
CA ARG A 68 5.25 2.73 -13.99
C ARG A 68 4.19 3.81 -13.89
N SER A 69 3.06 3.51 -13.25
CA SER A 69 2.06 4.53 -12.95
C SER A 69 2.49 5.44 -11.79
N PRO A 70 2.01 6.70 -11.75
CA PRO A 70 2.21 7.59 -10.60
C PRO A 70 1.68 6.98 -9.28
N SER A 71 0.60 6.20 -9.35
CA SER A 71 -0.01 5.51 -8.20
C SER A 71 0.87 4.42 -7.58
N TRP A 72 1.87 3.89 -8.31
CA TRP A 72 2.78 2.89 -7.74
C TRP A 72 3.76 3.49 -6.72
N THR A 73 4.14 4.76 -6.90
CA THR A 73 5.15 5.42 -6.04
C THR A 73 4.67 6.71 -5.36
N GLY A 74 3.46 7.18 -5.64
CA GLY A 74 2.91 8.43 -5.10
C GLY A 74 1.74 8.20 -4.16
N VAL A 75 1.86 8.71 -2.92
CA VAL A 75 0.88 8.55 -1.83
C VAL A 75 -0.54 8.92 -2.26
N ILE A 76 -0.75 10.15 -2.75
CA ILE A 76 -2.07 10.63 -3.15
C ILE A 76 -2.65 9.85 -4.34
N TYR A 77 -1.79 9.44 -5.28
CA TYR A 77 -2.21 8.69 -6.46
C TYR A 77 -2.57 7.24 -6.11
N LEU A 78 -1.88 6.63 -5.14
CA LEU A 78 -2.25 5.31 -4.61
C LEU A 78 -3.63 5.37 -3.96
N TYR A 79 -3.89 6.38 -3.13
CA TYR A 79 -5.20 6.60 -2.50
C TYR A 79 -6.31 6.72 -3.55
N GLN A 80 -6.11 7.58 -4.55
CA GLN A 80 -7.08 7.78 -5.64
C GLN A 80 -7.33 6.48 -6.40
N PHE A 81 -6.27 5.74 -6.73
CA PHE A 81 -6.41 4.44 -7.38
C PHE A 81 -7.24 3.49 -6.51
N LEU A 82 -6.83 3.21 -5.27
CA LEU A 82 -7.50 2.21 -4.43
C LEU A 82 -8.99 2.53 -4.20
N THR A 83 -9.32 3.80 -3.96
CA THR A 83 -10.69 4.22 -3.63
C THR A 83 -11.60 4.40 -4.85
N GLN A 84 -11.04 4.60 -6.05
CA GLN A 84 -11.81 4.90 -7.26
C GLN A 84 -11.71 3.80 -8.33
N ASN A 85 -10.81 2.82 -8.17
CA ASN A 85 -10.59 1.77 -9.15
C ASN A 85 -11.89 0.99 -9.39
N LYS A 86 -12.38 0.99 -10.64
CA LYS A 86 -13.49 0.14 -11.11
C LYS A 86 -13.02 -0.93 -12.10
N GLY A 87 -11.73 -0.93 -12.44
CA GLY A 87 -11.08 -1.89 -13.32
C GLY A 87 -10.33 -2.97 -12.54
N PRO A 88 -9.37 -3.67 -13.18
CA PRO A 88 -8.55 -4.69 -12.52
C PRO A 88 -7.70 -4.16 -11.36
N GLY A 89 -7.21 -5.05 -10.51
CA GLY A 89 -6.33 -4.75 -9.39
C GLY A 89 -7.06 -4.58 -8.05
N PRO A 90 -6.32 -4.26 -6.98
CA PRO A 90 -6.90 -4.09 -5.65
C PRO A 90 -7.77 -2.83 -5.59
N PHE A 91 -8.69 -2.81 -4.63
CA PHE A 91 -9.49 -1.64 -4.29
C PHE A 91 -9.75 -1.59 -2.80
N ALA A 92 -10.03 -0.39 -2.29
CA ALA A 92 -10.16 -0.13 -0.87
C ALA A 92 -11.31 0.81 -0.56
N THR A 93 -11.81 0.71 0.66
CA THR A 93 -12.71 1.69 1.27
C THR A 93 -11.94 2.46 2.35
N GLU A 94 -12.17 3.77 2.47
CA GLU A 94 -11.68 4.54 3.62
C GLU A 94 -12.55 4.21 4.83
N THR A 95 -11.90 3.87 5.94
CA THR A 95 -12.55 3.39 7.17
C THR A 95 -11.90 3.98 8.42
N ASP A 96 -12.18 3.41 9.58
CA ASP A 96 -11.58 3.74 10.87
C ASP A 96 -10.62 2.66 11.35
N ALA A 97 -9.83 2.96 12.39
CA ALA A 97 -8.84 2.06 12.96
C ALA A 97 -9.42 0.69 13.38
N SER A 98 -10.70 0.64 13.77
CA SER A 98 -11.37 -0.60 14.24
C SER A 98 -11.59 -1.64 13.14
N GLU A 99 -11.62 -1.24 11.87
CA GLU A 99 -11.84 -2.13 10.73
C GLU A 99 -10.54 -2.56 10.06
N MET A 100 -9.40 -2.12 10.60
CA MET A 100 -8.10 -2.41 10.04
C MET A 100 -7.73 -3.88 10.21
N MET A 101 -7.13 -4.43 9.16
CA MET A 101 -6.63 -5.79 9.13
C MET A 101 -5.20 -5.83 8.58
N PRO A 102 -4.41 -6.87 8.90
CA PRO A 102 -3.15 -7.11 8.21
C PRO A 102 -3.31 -7.12 6.69
N GLY A 103 -2.34 -6.51 6.01
CA GLY A 103 -2.35 -6.30 4.55
C GLY A 103 -3.06 -5.02 4.08
N ASP A 104 -3.71 -4.27 4.99
CA ASP A 104 -4.27 -2.96 4.68
C ASP A 104 -3.22 -1.85 4.62
N ILE A 105 -3.61 -0.69 4.10
CA ILE A 105 -2.74 0.48 3.97
C ILE A 105 -3.21 1.60 4.88
N ILE A 106 -2.27 2.26 5.54
CA ILE A 106 -2.52 3.52 6.23
C ILE A 106 -1.82 4.62 5.47
N GLN A 107 -2.39 5.83 5.44
CA GLN A 107 -1.67 7.01 4.96
C GLN A 107 -1.60 8.09 6.02
N LEU A 108 -0.39 8.61 6.24
CA LEU A 108 -0.12 9.68 7.19
C LEU A 108 0.05 11.02 6.45
N GLY A 109 -0.43 12.09 7.08
CA GLY A 109 -0.40 13.43 6.53
C GLY A 109 -0.12 14.51 7.55
N ASP A 110 0.13 15.71 7.02
CA ASP A 110 0.44 16.91 7.80
C ASP A 110 -0.80 17.82 7.99
N GLN A 111 -0.63 18.84 8.82
CA GLN A 111 -1.66 19.83 9.14
C GLN A 111 -2.21 20.57 7.90
N THR A 112 -1.41 20.68 6.83
CA THR A 112 -1.81 21.36 5.58
C THR A 112 -2.77 20.52 4.72
N GLY A 113 -2.97 19.25 5.08
CA GLY A 113 -3.81 18.32 4.33
C GLY A 113 -3.03 17.45 3.33
N ARG A 114 -1.70 17.57 3.29
CA ARG A 114 -0.86 16.75 2.40
C ARG A 114 -0.54 15.41 3.06
N PHE A 115 -0.86 14.32 2.37
CA PHE A 115 -0.43 12.97 2.74
C PHE A 115 0.94 12.66 2.14
N TYR A 116 1.83 12.09 2.96
CA TYR A 116 3.25 11.92 2.62
C TYR A 116 3.82 10.52 2.92
N HIS A 117 3.10 9.66 3.63
CA HIS A 117 3.58 8.32 3.99
C HIS A 117 2.49 7.27 3.78
N SER A 118 2.89 6.06 3.34
CA SER A 118 1.99 4.92 3.09
C SER A 118 2.51 3.63 3.77
N PRO A 119 2.45 3.50 5.10
CA PRO A 119 2.80 2.25 5.77
C PRO A 119 1.79 1.12 5.51
N VAL A 120 2.27 -0.13 5.55
CA VAL A 120 1.45 -1.36 5.41
C VAL A 120 1.14 -1.91 6.78
N VAL A 121 -0.11 -2.24 7.07
CA VAL A 121 -0.49 -2.90 8.33
C VAL A 121 -0.03 -4.36 8.31
N VAL A 122 0.68 -4.79 9.35
CA VAL A 122 1.21 -6.16 9.49
C VAL A 122 0.65 -6.91 10.68
N ALA A 123 0.14 -6.20 11.70
CA ALA A 123 -0.62 -6.79 12.79
C ALA A 123 -1.60 -5.75 13.38
N VAL A 124 -2.68 -6.24 13.97
CA VAL A 124 -3.66 -5.44 14.71
C VAL A 124 -3.93 -6.13 16.03
N GLU A 125 -3.69 -5.42 17.12
CA GLU A 125 -3.98 -5.82 18.49
C GLU A 125 -5.05 -4.87 19.07
N PRO A 126 -5.71 -5.21 20.19
CA PRO A 126 -6.83 -4.41 20.71
C PRO A 126 -6.53 -2.91 20.89
N ASP A 127 -5.30 -2.55 21.26
CA ASP A 127 -4.90 -1.17 21.56
C ASP A 127 -3.81 -0.63 20.62
N GLU A 128 -3.39 -1.40 19.59
CA GLU A 128 -2.27 -1.00 18.74
C GLU A 128 -2.36 -1.59 17.33
N ILE A 129 -1.92 -0.81 16.35
CA ILE A 129 -1.72 -1.27 14.97
C ILE A 129 -0.23 -1.29 14.69
N TYR A 130 0.29 -2.40 14.20
CA TYR A 130 1.68 -2.50 13.80
C TYR A 130 1.83 -2.40 12.31
N VAL A 131 2.83 -1.63 11.88
CA VAL A 131 3.08 -1.35 10.47
C VAL A 131 4.48 -1.77 10.03
N ALA A 132 4.61 -1.91 8.72
CA ALA A 132 5.89 -2.02 8.02
C ALA A 132 6.04 -0.92 6.98
N ALA A 133 7.27 -0.44 6.80
CA ALA A 133 7.61 0.57 5.80
C ALA A 133 9.12 0.57 5.55
N HIS A 134 9.57 0.96 4.35
CA HIS A 134 10.98 1.27 4.11
C HIS A 134 11.45 2.59 4.76
N THR A 135 10.53 3.44 5.22
CA THR A 135 10.93 4.60 6.02
C THR A 135 11.44 4.10 7.37
N PHE A 136 12.74 4.28 7.59
CA PHE A 136 13.51 3.71 8.71
C PHE A 136 13.62 2.18 8.71
N ASP A 137 13.34 1.50 7.58
CA ASP A 137 13.36 0.04 7.47
C ASP A 137 12.65 -0.65 8.65
N ALA A 138 11.34 -0.52 8.70
CA ALA A 138 10.52 -0.89 9.84
C ALA A 138 9.64 -2.11 9.54
N PHE A 139 9.60 -3.05 10.49
CA PHE A 139 8.62 -4.14 10.56
C PHE A 139 8.12 -4.28 11.99
N MET A 140 6.82 -4.56 12.17
CA MET A 140 6.17 -4.59 13.49
C MET A 140 6.41 -3.29 14.30
N ARG A 141 6.45 -2.14 13.62
CA ARG A 141 6.59 -0.85 14.29
C ARG A 141 5.21 -0.38 14.77
N PRO A 142 5.04 -0.01 16.05
CA PRO A 142 3.77 0.54 16.53
C PRO A 142 3.38 1.80 15.74
N LEU A 143 2.14 1.89 15.29
CA LEU A 143 1.62 3.06 14.59
C LEU A 143 1.65 4.29 15.51
N SER A 144 1.39 4.09 16.80
CA SER A 144 1.51 5.13 17.84
C SER A 144 2.90 5.78 17.94
N SER A 145 3.95 5.14 17.41
CA SER A 145 5.32 5.70 17.37
C SER A 145 5.55 6.71 16.24
N TYR A 146 4.57 6.92 15.36
CA TYR A 146 4.63 7.91 14.29
C TYR A 146 4.03 9.24 14.75
N VAL A 147 4.64 10.35 14.32
CA VAL A 147 4.09 11.71 14.51
C VAL A 147 3.40 12.13 13.22
N TYR A 148 2.12 12.44 13.29
CA TYR A 148 1.31 12.90 12.16
C TYR A 148 0.16 13.79 12.64
N ASP A 149 -0.30 14.69 11.77
CA ASP A 149 -1.47 15.52 12.05
C ASP A 149 -2.76 14.93 11.46
N ARG A 150 -2.62 14.09 10.44
CA ARG A 150 -3.73 13.45 9.72
C ARG A 150 -3.42 11.99 9.44
N ILE A 151 -4.47 11.18 9.42
CA ILE A 151 -4.41 9.76 9.10
C ILE A 151 -5.63 9.38 8.26
N ARG A 152 -5.44 8.40 7.36
CA ARG A 152 -6.50 7.69 6.67
C ARG A 152 -6.23 6.19 6.73
N PHE A 153 -7.28 5.41 6.93
CA PHE A 153 -7.25 3.97 7.02
C PHE A 153 -7.90 3.40 5.75
N LEU A 154 -7.16 2.63 4.97
CA LEU A 154 -7.61 2.07 3.69
C LEU A 154 -7.73 0.55 3.81
N HIS A 155 -8.97 0.09 4.01
CA HIS A 155 -9.29 -1.33 4.09
C HIS A 155 -9.37 -1.94 2.69
N ILE A 156 -8.52 -2.93 2.39
CA ILE A 156 -8.51 -3.60 1.08
C ILE A 156 -9.65 -4.62 1.00
N GLU A 157 -10.70 -4.26 0.29
CA GLU A 157 -11.93 -5.07 0.13
C GLU A 157 -11.71 -6.33 -0.72
N GLY A 158 -10.75 -6.29 -1.64
CA GLY A 158 -10.50 -7.40 -2.55
C GLY A 158 -9.77 -6.98 -3.81
N VAL A 159 -9.79 -7.88 -4.80
CA VAL A 159 -9.10 -7.70 -6.08
C VAL A 159 -10.08 -7.90 -7.22
N ARG A 160 -10.10 -6.98 -8.17
CA ARG A 160 -10.86 -7.15 -9.42
C ARG A 160 -9.97 -7.80 -10.47
N LYS A 161 -10.45 -8.87 -11.12
CA LYS A 161 -9.70 -9.62 -12.14
C LYS A 161 -10.61 -9.98 -13.33
N TYR A 162 -10.08 -9.93 -14.54
CA TYR A 162 -10.77 -10.49 -15.71
C TYR A 162 -10.73 -12.03 -15.66
N GLN A 163 -11.88 -12.64 -15.93
CA GLN A 163 -11.97 -14.06 -16.25
C GLN A 163 -11.57 -14.32 -17.69
#